data_AF-R5BDH0-F1
#
_entry.id   AF-R5BDH0-F1
#
_cell.length_a   1.000
_cell.length_b   1.000
_cell.length_c   1.000
_cell.angle_alpha   90.00
_cell.angle_beta   90.00
_cell.angle_gamma   90.00
#
_symmetry.space_group_name_H-M   'P 1'
#
loop_
_entity.id
_entity.type
_entity.pdbx_description
1 polymer ?
#
loop_
_entity_poly.entity_id
_entity_poly.type
_entity_poly.pdbx_seq_one_letter_code
_entity_poly.pdbx_strand_id
1 'polypeptide(L)'
;MGKRKKDLSEFGEFLVAEICKTGMSKVDFCTAVGINKPYFYESLAGTPPSQEILEKMLEVLDANLLTEDKIKSNDLFDKAAKCRQEIPTDIKDLIRTNPDEWNNIRTVLKEMLSGAK
;
A
#
# COMPACT_ATOMS: atom_id res chain seq x y z
N MET A 1 -22.34 -21.29 13.10
CA MET A 1 -21.53 -20.14 13.53
C MET A 1 -21.09 -19.38 12.29
N GLY A 2 -21.81 -18.31 11.93
CA GLY A 2 -21.49 -17.50 10.74
C GLY A 2 -20.22 -16.69 10.99
N LYS A 3 -19.15 -16.96 10.24
CA LYS A 3 -17.97 -16.08 10.22
C LYS A 3 -18.44 -14.70 9.74
N ARG A 4 -18.40 -13.69 10.60
CA ARG A 4 -18.58 -12.30 10.17
C ARG A 4 -17.57 -12.05 9.06
N LYS A 5 -18.01 -11.74 7.85
CA LYS A 5 -17.14 -11.13 6.84
C LYS A 5 -16.65 -9.84 7.49
N LYS A 6 -15.38 -9.80 7.86
CA LYS A 6 -14.73 -8.54 8.21
C LYS A 6 -14.71 -7.76 6.90
N ASP A 7 -15.35 -6.60 6.88
CA ASP A 7 -15.32 -5.74 5.70
C ASP A 7 -13.86 -5.40 5.40
N LEU A 8 -13.48 -5.54 4.13
CA LEU A 8 -12.12 -5.24 3.68
C LEU A 8 -11.97 -3.71 3.64
N SER A 9 -10.79 -3.21 3.99
CA SER A 9 -10.46 -1.82 3.71
C SER A 9 -10.21 -1.62 2.21
N GLU A 10 -10.18 -0.38 1.73
CA GLU A 10 -9.81 -0.09 0.33
C GLU A 10 -8.44 -0.71 -0.05
N PHE A 11 -7.49 -0.67 0.89
CA PHE A 11 -6.21 -1.36 0.76
C PHE A 11 -6.38 -2.88 0.67
N GLY A 12 -7.23 -3.46 1.53
CA GLY A 12 -7.48 -4.90 1.54
C GLY A 12 -8.16 -5.40 0.27
N GLU A 13 -9.13 -4.66 -0.26
CA GLU A 13 -9.79 -4.97 -1.53
C GLU A 13 -8.80 -4.94 -2.69
N PHE A 14 -7.99 -3.88 -2.75
CA PHE A 14 -6.93 -3.75 -3.73
C PHE A 14 -5.92 -4.90 -3.66
N LEU A 15 -5.36 -5.18 -2.47
CA LEU A 15 -4.36 -6.21 -2.30
C LEU A 15 -4.90 -7.60 -2.70
N VAL A 16 -6.16 -7.90 -2.38
CA VAL A 16 -6.79 -9.16 -2.80
C VAL A 16 -6.94 -9.24 -4.32
N ALA A 17 -7.32 -8.13 -4.98
CA ALA A 17 -7.43 -8.10 -6.44
C ALA A 17 -6.07 -8.34 -7.11
N GLU A 18 -5.00 -7.70 -6.62
CA GLU A 18 -3.65 -7.89 -7.16
C GLU A 18 -3.11 -9.32 -6.94
N ILE A 19 -3.33 -9.90 -5.76
CA ILE A 19 -2.98 -11.32 -5.51
C ILE A 19 -3.76 -12.26 -6.45
N CYS A 20 -5.02 -11.94 -6.76
CA CYS A 20 -5.79 -12.76 -7.70
C CYS A 20 -5.20 -12.75 -9.11
N LYS A 21 -4.62 -11.62 -9.56
CA LYS A 21 -3.97 -11.52 -10.88
C LYS A 21 -2.71 -12.37 -11.00
N THR A 22 -1.98 -12.59 -9.89
CA THR A 22 -0.81 -13.49 -9.90
C THR A 22 -1.19 -14.97 -9.99
N GLY A 23 -2.48 -15.31 -9.82
CA GLY A 23 -2.94 -16.69 -9.71
C GLY A 23 -2.57 -17.38 -8.40
N MET A 24 -1.93 -16.68 -7.46
CA MET A 24 -1.54 -17.24 -6.17
C MET A 24 -2.73 -17.37 -5.21
N SER A 25 -2.69 -18.37 -4.33
CA SER A 25 -3.57 -18.38 -3.17
C SER A 25 -3.10 -17.35 -2.13
N LYS A 26 -4.03 -16.83 -1.32
CA LYS A 26 -3.69 -15.95 -0.19
C LYS A 26 -2.72 -16.60 0.80
N VAL A 27 -2.75 -17.93 0.91
CA VAL A 27 -1.85 -18.67 1.81
C VAL A 27 -0.44 -18.68 1.25
N ASP A 28 -0.30 -18.99 -0.04
CA ASP A 28 1.01 -18.99 -0.72
C ASP A 28 1.61 -17.59 -0.72
N PHE A 29 0.78 -16.57 -0.91
CA PHE A 29 1.20 -15.17 -0.82
C PHE A 29 1.74 -14.82 0.57
N CYS A 30 1.02 -15.19 1.64
CA CYS A 30 1.51 -14.98 3.01
C CYS A 30 2.86 -15.67 3.23
N THR A 31 3.01 -16.89 2.74
CA THR A 31 4.27 -17.66 2.86
C THR A 31 5.41 -17.01 2.09
N ALA A 32 5.16 -16.55 0.85
CA ALA A 32 6.17 -15.90 0.02
C ALA A 32 6.65 -14.56 0.63
N VAL A 33 5.73 -13.79 1.21
CA VAL A 33 6.05 -12.53 1.91
C VAL A 33 6.69 -12.77 3.28
N GLY A 34 6.51 -13.98 3.85
CA GLY A 34 7.04 -14.35 5.17
C GLY A 34 6.20 -13.85 6.35
N ILE A 35 4.89 -13.70 6.16
CA ILE A 35 3.95 -13.26 7.20
C ILE A 35 2.95 -14.35 7.59
N ASN A 36 2.40 -14.25 8.80
CA ASN A 36 1.37 -15.18 9.26
C ASN A 36 -0.04 -14.76 8.79
N LYS A 37 -0.97 -15.73 8.73
CA LYS A 37 -2.35 -15.49 8.27
C LYS A 37 -3.10 -14.48 9.14
N PRO A 38 -3.07 -14.54 10.49
CA PRO A 38 -3.75 -13.53 11.32
C PRO A 38 -3.35 -12.10 10.95
N TYR A 39 -2.04 -11.85 10.86
CA TYR A 39 -1.49 -10.55 10.47
C TYR A 39 -1.97 -10.10 9.10
N PHE A 40 -1.96 -10.99 8.10
CA PHE A 40 -2.47 -10.68 6.76
C PHE A 40 -3.95 -10.25 6.79
N TYR A 41 -4.82 -10.99 7.49
CA TYR A 41 -6.24 -10.64 7.56
C TYR A 41 -6.52 -9.38 8.40
N GLU A 42 -5.67 -9.06 9.37
CA GLU A 42 -5.70 -7.77 10.05
C GLU A 42 -5.36 -6.65 9.07
N SER A 43 -4.31 -6.82 8.26
CA SER A 43 -3.95 -5.87 7.21
C SER A 43 -5.06 -5.62 6.20
N LEU A 44 -5.74 -6.67 5.77
CA LEU A 44 -6.89 -6.55 4.88
C LEU A 44 -8.07 -5.79 5.52
N ALA A 45 -8.18 -5.80 6.85
CA ALA A 45 -9.29 -5.18 7.58
C ALA A 45 -9.03 -3.71 7.96
N GLY A 46 -7.90 -3.12 7.54
CA GLY A 46 -7.60 -1.71 7.79
C GLY A 46 -6.38 -1.42 8.65
N THR A 47 -5.53 -2.42 8.92
CA THR A 47 -4.21 -2.19 9.55
C THR A 47 -3.07 -2.57 8.60
N PRO A 48 -2.86 -1.82 7.49
CA PRO A 48 -1.85 -2.16 6.49
C PRO A 48 -0.49 -2.47 7.13
N PRO A 49 0.33 -3.36 6.55
CA PRO A 49 1.63 -3.72 7.11
C PRO A 49 2.61 -2.55 7.18
N SER A 50 3.74 -2.73 7.87
CA SER A 50 4.85 -1.78 7.81
C SER A 50 5.40 -1.66 6.38
N GLN A 51 6.12 -0.58 6.09
CA GLN A 51 6.71 -0.37 4.78
C GLN A 51 7.61 -1.52 4.32
N GLU A 52 8.47 -2.04 5.19
CA GLU A 52 9.34 -3.20 4.87
C GLU A 52 8.51 -4.41 4.38
N ILE A 53 7.35 -4.64 5.00
CA ILE A 53 6.47 -5.73 4.59
C ILE A 53 5.72 -5.38 3.30
N LEU A 54 5.32 -4.11 3.11
CA LEU A 54 4.72 -3.65 1.86
C LEU A 54 5.68 -3.77 0.67
N GLU A 55 6.97 -3.49 0.87
CA GLU A 55 8.03 -3.68 -0.12
C GLU A 55 8.16 -5.15 -0.49
N LYS A 56 8.23 -6.06 0.50
CA LYS A 56 8.20 -7.52 0.24
C LYS A 56 6.93 -7.97 -0.48
N MET A 57 5.78 -7.42 -0.12
CA MET A 57 4.52 -7.70 -0.82
C MET A 57 4.61 -7.28 -2.29
N LEU A 58 5.14 -6.10 -2.57
CA LEU A 58 5.33 -5.60 -3.92
C LEU A 58 6.31 -6.49 -4.71
N GLU A 59 7.45 -6.87 -4.11
CA GLU A 59 8.42 -7.77 -4.74
C GLU A 59 7.79 -9.11 -5.14
N VAL A 60 6.97 -9.70 -4.25
CA VAL A 60 6.25 -10.95 -4.54
C VAL A 60 5.22 -10.74 -5.64
N LEU A 61 4.48 -9.63 -5.64
CA LEU A 61 3.52 -9.32 -6.70
C LEU A 61 4.23 -9.14 -8.04
N ASP A 62 5.25 -8.27 -8.11
CA ASP A 62 5.99 -7.98 -9.35
C ASP A 62 6.72 -9.19 -9.93
N ALA A 63 7.18 -10.12 -9.07
CA ALA A 63 7.81 -11.37 -9.51
C ALA A 63 6.82 -12.36 -10.14
N ASN A 64 5.52 -12.25 -9.82
CA ASN A 64 4.49 -13.21 -10.25
C ASN A 64 3.45 -12.61 -11.20
N LEU A 65 3.43 -11.28 -11.38
CA LEU A 65 2.58 -10.60 -12.37
C LEU A 65 3.22 -10.66 -13.77
N LEU A 66 2.36 -10.75 -14.78
CA LEU A 66 2.78 -10.54 -16.17
C LEU A 66 3.23 -9.09 -16.36
N THR A 67 4.10 -8.84 -17.34
CA THR A 67 4.67 -7.50 -17.57
C THR A 67 3.59 -6.43 -17.83
N GLU A 68 2.46 -6.83 -18.41
CA GLU A 68 1.31 -5.97 -18.71
C GLU A 68 0.45 -5.65 -17.47
N ASP A 69 0.53 -6.49 -16.43
CA ASP A 69 -0.24 -6.36 -15.18
C ASP A 69 0.58 -5.73 -14.04
N LYS A 70 1.84 -5.33 -14.31
CA LYS A 70 2.70 -4.73 -13.30
C LYS A 70 2.02 -3.54 -12.64
N ILE A 71 1.89 -3.64 -11.33
CA ILE A 71 1.30 -2.59 -10.51
C ILE A 71 2.22 -1.38 -10.61
N LYS A 72 1.65 -0.18 -10.68
CA LYS A 72 2.44 1.00 -10.33
C LYS A 72 2.74 0.85 -8.85
N SER A 73 4.00 0.62 -8.48
CA SER A 73 4.48 0.48 -7.10
C SER A 73 3.80 1.45 -6.12
N ASN A 74 3.58 2.68 -6.58
CA ASN A 74 2.97 3.75 -5.80
C ASN A 74 1.51 3.48 -5.41
N ASP A 75 0.73 2.73 -6.18
CA ASP A 75 -0.68 2.44 -5.85
C ASP A 75 -0.81 1.62 -4.57
N LEU A 76 0.10 0.66 -4.33
CA LEU A 76 0.11 -0.14 -3.10
C LEU A 76 0.45 0.73 -1.89
N PHE A 77 1.51 1.54 -1.99
CA PHE A 77 1.96 2.41 -0.91
C PHE A 77 0.96 3.53 -0.63
N ASP A 78 0.38 4.14 -1.67
CA ASP A 78 -0.62 5.20 -1.55
C ASP A 78 -1.87 4.69 -0.84
N LYS A 79 -2.36 3.49 -1.19
CA LYS A 79 -3.53 2.89 -0.54
C LYS A 79 -3.25 2.52 0.90
N ALA A 80 -2.06 1.99 1.19
CA ALA A 80 -1.65 1.71 2.56
C ALA A 80 -1.55 2.99 3.41
N ALA A 81 -0.95 4.05 2.86
CA ALA A 81 -0.79 5.33 3.53
C ALA A 81 -2.15 6.01 3.77
N LYS A 82 -3.02 6.05 2.76
CA LYS A 82 -4.40 6.55 2.90
C LYS A 82 -5.17 5.81 3.98
N CYS A 83 -5.06 4.47 4.02
CA CYS A 83 -5.71 3.67 5.04
C CYS A 83 -5.19 3.95 6.46
N ARG A 84 -3.92 4.36 6.61
CA ARG A 84 -3.31 4.79 7.88
C ARG A 84 -3.55 6.27 8.20
N GLN A 85 -4.13 7.05 7.27
CA GLN A 85 -4.19 8.51 7.31
C GLN A 85 -2.80 9.15 7.42
N GLU A 86 -1.81 8.53 6.77
CA GLU A 86 -0.42 8.99 6.71
C GLU A 86 -0.07 9.41 5.27
N ILE A 87 1.09 10.08 5.12
CA ILE A 87 1.69 10.32 3.80
C ILE A 87 2.43 9.05 3.32
N PRO A 88 2.39 8.73 2.01
CA PRO A 88 3.21 7.68 1.41
C PRO A 88 4.68 7.84 1.77
N THR A 89 5.40 6.75 2.05
CA THR A 89 6.78 6.87 2.55
C THR A 89 7.73 7.46 1.52
N ASP A 90 7.56 7.17 0.24
CA ASP A 90 8.34 7.80 -0.84
C ASP A 90 8.21 9.33 -0.80
N ILE A 91 6.99 9.86 -0.63
CA ILE A 91 6.75 11.29 -0.47
C ILE A 91 7.40 11.80 0.83
N LYS A 92 7.25 11.08 1.94
CA LYS A 92 7.87 11.43 3.23
C LYS A 92 9.39 11.52 3.12
N ASP A 93 10.02 10.55 2.48
CA ASP A 93 11.47 10.51 2.30
C ASP A 93 11.97 11.57 1.33
N LEU A 94 11.21 11.86 0.26
CA LEU A 94 11.49 12.96 -0.64
C LEU A 94 11.51 14.30 0.12
N ILE A 95 10.53 14.55 0.99
CA ILE A 95 10.49 15.75 1.82
C ILE A 95 11.67 15.73 2.81
N ARG A 96 11.89 14.61 3.51
CA ARG A 96 12.93 14.49 4.55
C ARG A 96 14.35 14.71 4.01
N THR A 97 14.62 14.27 2.79
CA THR A 97 15.95 14.36 2.16
C THR A 97 16.26 15.72 1.54
N ASN A 98 15.28 16.61 1.43
CA ASN A 98 15.43 17.95 0.83
C ASN A 98 15.02 19.06 1.83
N PRO A 99 15.75 19.24 2.96
CA PRO A 99 15.39 20.20 4.00
C PRO A 99 15.38 21.66 3.55
N ASP A 100 16.27 22.04 2.62
CA ASP A 100 16.36 23.40 2.10
C ASP A 100 15.12 23.80 1.29
N GLU A 101 14.41 22.81 0.72
CA GLU A 101 13.22 23.02 -0.11
C GLU A 101 11.92 23.06 0.70
N TRP A 102 11.95 22.86 2.02
CA TRP A 102 10.73 22.73 2.82
C TRP A 102 9.78 23.93 2.73
N ASN A 103 10.33 25.15 2.65
CA ASN A 103 9.51 26.35 2.49
C ASN A 103 8.86 26.40 1.10
N ASN A 104 9.59 26.02 0.05
CA ASN A 104 9.07 25.96 -1.32
C ASN A 104 7.98 24.88 -1.43
N ILE A 105 8.23 23.69 -0.89
CA ILE A 105 7.25 22.60 -0.80
C ILE A 105 5.97 23.09 -0.10
N ARG A 106 6.10 23.78 1.04
CA ARG A 106 4.95 24.33 1.78
C ARG A 106 4.16 25.35 0.94
N THR A 107 4.85 26.24 0.21
CA THR A 107 4.22 27.25 -0.65
C THR A 107 3.43 26.59 -1.77
N VAL A 108 4.07 25.69 -2.54
CA VAL A 108 3.43 24.99 -3.66
C VAL A 108 2.22 24.18 -3.18
N LEU A 109 2.33 23.45 -2.07
CA LEU A 109 1.21 22.68 -1.52
C LEU A 109 0.03 23.59 -1.13
N LYS A 110 0.29 24.75 -0.53
CA LYS A 110 -0.78 25.71 -0.20
C LYS A 110 -1.45 26.27 -1.44
N GLU A 111 -0.68 26.62 -2.47
CA GLU A 111 -1.21 27.13 -3.73
C GLU A 111 -2.09 26.08 -4.42
N MET A 112 -1.60 24.84 -4.53
CA MET A 112 -2.36 23.72 -5.11
C MET A 112 -3.68 23.47 -4.38
N LEU A 113 -3.66 23.48 -3.04
CA LEU A 113 -4.88 23.25 -2.25
C LEU A 113 -5.83 24.46 -2.23
N SER A 114 -5.31 25.67 -2.45
CA SER A 114 -6.14 26.88 -2.53
C SER A 114 -6.94 26.96 -3.83
N GLY A 115 -6.42 26.38 -4.91
CA GLY A 115 -7.09 26.27 -6.21
C GLY A 115 -8.06 25.09 -6.35
N ALA A 116 -8.08 24.15 -5.39
CA ALA A 116 -8.90 22.94 -5.43
C ALA A 116 -10.35 23.12 -4.91
N LYS A 117 -10.87 24.37 -4.93
CA LYS A 117 -12.25 24.69 -4.51
C LYS A 117 -13.27 24.45 -5.61
#